data_AF-A0A7W0R7E5-F1
#
_entry.id   AF-A0A7W0R7E5-F1
#
_cell.length_a   1.000
_cell.length_b   1.000
_cell.length_c   1.000
_cell.angle_alpha   90.00
_cell.angle_beta   90.00
_cell.angle_gamma   90.00
#
_symmetry.space_group_name_H-M   'P 1'
#
loop_
_entity.id
_entity.type
_entity.pdbx_description
1 polymer ?
#
loop_
_entity_poly.entity_id
_entity_poly.type
_entity_poly.pdbx_seq_one_letter_code
_entity_poly.pdbx_strand_id
1 'polypeptide(L)'
;MSSLSLRLPDSLHEKVRELAEQDDVSINQFIATAVAEKAAALLTVTYLEERARRADPRAFDRVLARVPDVAPVAGDEISPKARQSNKPPQPTSRRKSRAKTRKGGRAARR
;
A
#
# COMPACT_ATOMS: atom_id res chain seq x y z
N MET A 1 26.61 11.55 -11.35
CA MET A 1 25.80 11.23 -10.15
C MET A 1 26.12 12.23 -9.06
N SER A 2 25.14 12.67 -8.27
CA SER A 2 25.41 13.49 -7.08
C SER A 2 25.91 12.60 -5.94
N SER A 3 26.82 13.11 -5.13
CA SER A 3 27.34 12.41 -3.95
C SER A 3 26.50 12.75 -2.72
N LEU A 4 26.11 11.73 -1.95
CA LEU A 4 25.44 11.89 -0.66
C LEU A 4 26.35 11.31 0.43
N SER A 5 26.69 12.11 1.44
CA SER A 5 27.43 11.67 2.62
C SER A 5 26.50 11.62 3.82
N LEU A 6 26.40 10.47 4.45
CA LEU A 6 25.51 10.20 5.57
C LEU A 6 26.20 9.28 6.59
N ARG A 7 25.82 9.40 7.86
CA ARG A 7 26.31 8.53 8.93
C ARG A 7 25.21 7.54 9.32
N LEU A 8 25.56 6.26 9.38
CA LEU A 8 24.68 5.20 9.87
C LEU A 8 25.14 4.78 11.28
N PRO A 9 24.23 4.33 12.15
CA PRO A 9 24.61 3.62 13.35
C PRO A 9 25.48 2.39 13.01
N ASP A 10 26.48 2.08 13.84
CA ASP A 10 27.45 1.01 13.57
C ASP A 10 26.77 -0.33 13.29
N SER A 11 25.76 -0.70 14.10
CA SER A 11 25.00 -1.95 13.91
C SER A 11 24.30 -2.03 12.56
N LEU A 12 23.81 -0.91 12.03
CA LEU A 12 23.18 -0.86 10.71
C LEU A 12 24.22 -0.93 9.60
N HIS A 13 25.34 -0.23 9.77
CA HIS A 13 26.44 -0.26 8.81
C HIS A 13 27.00 -1.68 8.64
N GLU A 14 27.25 -2.40 9.74
CA GLU A 14 27.69 -3.80 9.71
C GLU A 14 26.67 -4.69 9.01
N LYS A 15 25.37 -4.50 9.28
CA LYS A 15 24.35 -5.32 8.62
C LYS A 15 24.24 -5.05 7.11
N VAL A 16 24.37 -3.79 6.71
CA VAL A 16 24.40 -3.41 5.29
C VAL A 16 25.63 -4.00 4.59
N ARG A 17 26.78 -4.03 5.26
CA ARG A 17 27.99 -4.68 4.73
C ARG A 17 27.75 -6.17 4.48
N GLU A 18 27.23 -6.91 5.47
CA GLU A 18 26.93 -8.35 5.32
C GLU A 18 25.99 -8.61 4.14
N LEU A 19 24.94 -7.80 3.97
CA LEU A 19 23.98 -7.94 2.88
C LEU A 19 24.61 -7.64 1.51
N ALA A 20 25.43 -6.60 1.43
CA ALA A 20 26.14 -6.24 0.20
C ALA A 20 27.13 -7.34 -0.21
N GLU A 21 27.82 -7.97 0.76
CA GLU A 21 28.69 -9.12 0.52
C GLU A 21 27.92 -10.35 0.04
N GLN A 22 26.74 -10.63 0.61
CA GLN A 22 25.86 -11.72 0.16
C GLN A 22 25.40 -11.55 -1.28
N ASP A 23 25.13 -10.32 -1.69
CA ASP A 23 24.67 -9.96 -3.03
C ASP A 23 25.83 -9.70 -4.02
N ASP A 24 27.09 -9.84 -3.60
CA ASP A 24 28.31 -9.56 -4.38
C ASP A 24 28.31 -8.14 -5.02
N VAL A 25 27.91 -7.14 -4.24
CA VAL A 25 27.86 -5.73 -4.67
C VAL A 25 28.56 -4.81 -3.67
N SER A 26 28.92 -3.61 -4.12
CA SER A 26 29.44 -2.60 -3.20
C SER A 26 28.37 -2.10 -2.23
N ILE A 27 28.76 -1.70 -1.01
CA ILE A 27 27.86 -1.07 -0.03
C ILE A 27 27.09 0.11 -0.64
N ASN A 28 27.75 0.95 -1.43
CA ASN A 28 27.11 2.10 -2.06
C ASN A 28 26.03 1.68 -3.07
N GLN A 29 26.28 0.64 -3.85
CA GLN A 29 25.31 0.10 -4.81
C GLN A 29 24.12 -0.55 -4.09
N PHE A 30 24.39 -1.29 -3.02
CA PHE A 30 23.35 -1.86 -2.17
C PHE A 30 22.44 -0.76 -1.60
N ILE A 31 23.03 0.27 -0.98
CA ILE A 31 22.28 1.40 -0.41
C ILE A 31 21.47 2.13 -1.50
N ALA A 32 22.07 2.41 -2.66
CA ALA A 32 21.39 3.08 -3.76
C ALA A 32 20.16 2.29 -4.24
N THR A 33 20.30 0.96 -4.36
CA THR A 33 19.22 0.07 -4.79
C THR A 33 18.12 0.00 -3.74
N ALA A 34 18.48 -0.20 -2.47
CA ALA A 34 17.51 -0.22 -1.36
C ALA A 34 16.73 1.10 -1.24
N VAL A 35 17.38 2.25 -1.44
CA VAL A 35 16.72 3.56 -1.47
C VAL A 35 15.77 3.67 -2.66
N ALA A 36 16.20 3.23 -3.85
CA ALA A 36 15.36 3.23 -5.04
C ALA A 36 14.11 2.35 -4.85
N GLU A 37 14.25 1.16 -4.29
CA GLU A 37 13.14 0.27 -3.97
C GLU A 37 12.18 0.88 -2.94
N LYS A 38 12.71 1.45 -1.86
CA LYS A 38 11.88 2.11 -0.84
C LYS A 38 11.12 3.30 -1.43
N ALA A 39 11.78 4.10 -2.27
CA ALA A 39 11.16 5.21 -2.97
C ALA A 39 10.06 4.73 -3.91
N ALA A 40 10.33 3.70 -4.73
CA ALA A 40 9.34 3.11 -5.63
C ALA A 40 8.11 2.62 -4.86
N ALA A 41 8.29 1.91 -3.75
CA ALA A 41 7.19 1.44 -2.91
C ALA A 41 6.34 2.59 -2.36
N LEU A 42 6.96 3.65 -1.83
CA LEU A 42 6.25 4.80 -1.27
C LEU A 42 5.52 5.61 -2.36
N LEU A 43 6.19 5.89 -3.47
CA LEU A 43 5.63 6.67 -4.58
C LEU A 43 4.48 5.93 -5.28
N THR A 44 4.56 4.61 -5.38
CA THR A 44 3.50 3.78 -6.00
C THR A 44 2.19 3.91 -5.23
N VAL A 45 2.23 3.93 -3.90
CA VAL A 45 1.02 4.11 -3.07
C VAL A 45 0.35 5.44 -3.41
N THR A 46 1.10 6.54 -3.40
CA THR A 46 0.59 7.87 -3.72
C THR A 46 0.02 7.92 -5.14
N TYR A 47 0.74 7.36 -6.13
CA TYR A 47 0.27 7.31 -7.51
C TYR A 47 -1.06 6.57 -7.66
N LEU A 48 -1.22 5.41 -7.02
CA LEU A 48 -2.46 4.63 -7.07
C LEU A 48 -3.63 5.37 -6.42
N GLU A 49 -3.40 6.04 -5.29
CA GLU A 49 -4.43 6.87 -4.64
C GLU A 49 -4.89 8.03 -5.54
N GLU A 50 -3.97 8.74 -6.16
CA GLU A 50 -4.28 9.84 -7.08
C GLU A 50 -4.97 9.35 -8.37
N ARG A 51 -4.58 8.18 -8.87
CA ARG A 51 -5.25 7.51 -9.99
C ARG A 51 -6.67 7.13 -9.61
N ALA A 52 -6.88 6.55 -8.43
CA ALA A 52 -8.19 6.11 -7.95
C ALA A 52 -9.16 7.29 -7.77
N ARG A 53 -8.68 8.46 -7.33
CA ARG A 53 -9.52 9.69 -7.25
C ARG A 53 -10.08 10.14 -8.61
N ARG A 54 -9.40 9.81 -9.70
CA ARG A 54 -9.83 10.13 -11.07
C ARG A 54 -10.67 9.02 -11.70
N ALA A 55 -10.90 7.92 -11.00
CA ALA A 55 -11.72 6.82 -11.52
C ALA A 55 -13.21 7.20 -11.51
N ASP A 56 -13.92 6.85 -12.58
CA ASP A 56 -15.38 6.85 -12.63
C ASP A 56 -15.89 5.40 -12.53
N PRO A 57 -16.42 4.97 -11.38
CA PRO A 57 -16.97 3.62 -11.21
C PRO A 57 -18.06 3.30 -12.25
N ARG A 58 -18.86 4.29 -12.67
CA ARG A 58 -19.92 4.05 -13.66
C ARG A 58 -19.32 3.82 -15.06
N ALA A 59 -18.23 4.49 -15.40
CA ALA A 59 -17.51 4.20 -16.64
C ALA A 59 -16.95 2.78 -16.63
N PHE A 60 -16.42 2.34 -15.49
CA PHE A 60 -15.94 0.97 -15.31
C PHE A 60 -17.07 -0.05 -15.50
N ASP A 61 -18.22 0.14 -14.84
CA ASP A 61 -19.39 -0.74 -14.99
C ASP A 61 -19.90 -0.78 -16.44
N ARG A 62 -19.96 0.36 -17.13
CA ARG A 62 -20.35 0.42 -18.55
C ARG A 62 -19.43 -0.38 -19.46
N VAL A 63 -18.14 -0.44 -19.15
CA VAL A 63 -17.18 -1.26 -19.90
C VAL A 63 -17.38 -2.73 -19.57
N LEU A 64 -17.52 -3.08 -18.29
CA LEU A 64 -17.75 -4.47 -17.86
C LEU A 64 -19.07 -5.05 -18.39
N ALA A 65 -20.12 -4.25 -18.53
CA ALA A 65 -21.40 -4.68 -19.11
C ALA A 65 -21.28 -5.13 -20.58
N ARG A 66 -20.16 -4.86 -21.26
CA ARG A 66 -19.88 -5.37 -22.61
C ARG A 66 -19.29 -6.77 -22.62
N VAL A 67 -18.82 -7.26 -21.47
CA VAL A 67 -18.31 -8.63 -21.34
C VAL A 67 -19.51 -9.58 -21.28
N PRO A 68 -19.57 -10.61 -22.15
CA PRO A 68 -20.63 -11.60 -22.10
C PRO A 68 -20.69 -12.33 -20.76
N ASP A 69 -21.91 -12.52 -20.24
CA ASP A 69 -22.15 -13.34 -19.05
C ASP A 69 -22.15 -14.82 -19.44
N VAL A 70 -20.95 -15.40 -19.54
CA VAL A 70 -20.73 -16.81 -19.89
C VAL A 70 -19.89 -17.49 -18.83
N ALA A 71 -19.95 -18.83 -18.79
CA ALA A 71 -19.12 -19.61 -17.89
C ALA A 71 -17.62 -19.29 -18.10
N PRO A 72 -16.81 -19.26 -17.03
CA PRO A 72 -15.37 -19.12 -17.15
C PRO A 72 -14.78 -20.19 -18.08
N VAL A 73 -13.65 -19.87 -18.71
CA VAL A 73 -12.85 -20.86 -19.42
C VAL A 73 -12.36 -21.90 -18.41
N ALA A 74 -12.27 -23.17 -18.83
CA ALA A 74 -11.76 -24.23 -17.97
C ALA A 74 -10.36 -23.88 -17.43
N GLY A 75 -10.20 -23.86 -16.11
CA GLY A 75 -9.00 -23.41 -15.41
C GLY A 75 -9.08 -21.99 -14.81
N ASP A 76 -10.01 -21.15 -15.29
CA ASP A 76 -10.26 -19.79 -14.77
C ASP A 76 -11.38 -19.76 -13.71
N GLU A 77 -11.87 -20.92 -13.27
CA GLU A 77 -12.89 -20.99 -12.24
C GLU A 77 -12.37 -20.46 -10.90
N ILE A 78 -13.20 -19.66 -10.23
CA ILE A 78 -12.88 -19.17 -8.89
C ILE A 78 -12.81 -20.37 -7.94
N SER A 79 -11.61 -20.68 -7.44
CA SER A 79 -11.44 -21.70 -6.41
C SER A 79 -12.27 -21.39 -5.16
N PRO A 80 -13.01 -22.36 -4.58
CA PRO A 80 -13.92 -22.11 -3.45
C PRO A 80 -13.21 -21.59 -2.19
N LYS A 81 -11.89 -21.79 -2.06
CA LYS A 81 -11.06 -21.26 -0.95
C LYS A 81 -10.76 -19.75 -1.07
N ALA A 82 -10.90 -19.15 -2.25
CA ALA A 82 -10.56 -17.74 -2.51
C ALA A 82 -11.60 -16.74 -1.95
N ARG A 83 -12.79 -17.21 -1.56
CA ARG A 83 -13.86 -16.35 -1.02
C ARG A 83 -13.59 -15.78 0.39
N GLN A 84 -12.60 -16.29 1.13
CA GLN A 84 -12.43 -15.99 2.56
C GLN A 84 -11.50 -14.80 2.90
N SER A 85 -10.73 -14.24 1.97
CA SER A 85 -9.70 -13.23 2.31
C SER A 85 -10.11 -11.77 2.17
N ASN A 86 -11.25 -11.45 1.56
CA ASN A 86 -11.70 -10.06 1.41
C ASN A 86 -12.49 -9.59 2.64
N LYS A 87 -11.83 -9.58 3.82
CA LYS A 87 -12.31 -8.71 4.90
C LYS A 87 -12.13 -7.27 4.41
N PRO A 88 -13.17 -6.41 4.42
CA PRO A 88 -12.98 -5.00 4.15
C PRO A 88 -11.91 -4.46 5.11
N PRO A 89 -10.98 -3.60 4.67
CA PRO A 89 -9.96 -3.05 5.54
C PRO A 89 -10.64 -2.43 6.77
N GLN A 90 -10.25 -2.92 7.94
CA GLN A 90 -10.82 -2.49 9.22
C GLN A 90 -10.72 -0.96 9.29
N PRO A 91 -11.83 -0.24 9.59
CA PRO A 91 -11.77 1.19 9.75
C PRO A 91 -10.80 1.52 10.88
N THR A 92 -9.74 2.28 10.56
CA THR A 92 -8.73 2.69 11.54
C THR A 92 -9.41 3.36 12.74
N SER A 93 -8.94 3.02 13.94
CA SER A 93 -9.55 3.38 15.24
C SER A 93 -9.79 4.89 15.43
N ARG A 94 -9.13 5.74 14.62
CA ARG A 94 -9.30 7.20 14.60
C ARG A 94 -10.73 7.68 14.32
N ARG A 95 -11.58 6.91 13.61
CA ARG A 95 -12.95 7.35 13.30
C ARG A 95 -13.93 7.15 14.46
N LYS A 96 -13.66 6.23 15.40
CA LYS A 96 -14.55 5.95 16.55
C LYS A 96 -14.44 7.03 17.65
N SER A 97 -13.25 7.58 17.90
CA SER A 97 -13.06 8.59 18.96
C SER A 97 -13.77 9.91 18.65
N ARG A 98 -13.90 10.28 17.37
CA ARG A 98 -14.50 11.56 16.93
C ARG A 98 -16.03 11.58 16.99
N ALA A 99 -16.69 10.42 16.98
CA ALA A 99 -18.15 10.31 17.05
C ALA A 99 -18.68 10.34 18.50
N LYS A 100 -17.87 9.94 19.49
CA LYS A 100 -18.29 9.89 20.90
C LYS A 100 -18.34 11.29 21.55
N THR A 101 -17.50 12.22 21.11
CA THR A 101 -17.41 13.58 21.68
C THR A 101 -18.55 14.53 21.25
N ARG A 102 -19.32 14.21 20.20
CA ARG A 102 -20.40 15.08 19.71
C ARG A 102 -21.77 14.83 20.34
N LYS A 103 -21.96 13.74 21.09
CA LYS A 103 -23.27 13.35 21.65
C LYS A 103 -23.51 13.73 23.12
N GLY A 104 -22.55 14.37 23.80
CA GLY A 104 -22.61 14.64 25.24
C GLY A 104 -22.90 16.10 25.66
N GLY A 105 -23.13 17.02 24.73
CA GLY A 105 -23.19 18.46 25.04
C GLY A 105 -24.54 19.11 24.76
N ARG A 106 -25.63 18.67 25.41
CA ARG A 106 -26.88 19.45 25.47
C ARG A 106 -27.83 18.96 26.57
N ALA A 107 -27.52 19.27 27.83
CA ALA A 107 -28.52 19.36 28.90
C ALA A 107 -27.85 19.94 30.17
N ALA A 108 -27.99 21.25 30.38
CA ALA A 108 -28.00 21.91 31.69
C ALA A 108 -27.99 23.43 31.51
N ARG A 109 -29.17 24.04 31.35
CA ARG A 109 -29.47 25.40 31.82
C ARG A 109 -30.97 25.46 32.14
N ARG A 110 -31.28 25.27 33.42
CA ARG A 110 -32.42 25.87 34.12
C ARG A 110 -31.88 26.32 35.47
#